data_AF-A0A929D4M0-F1
#
_entry.id   AF-A0A929D4M0-F1
#
_cell.length_a   1.000
_cell.length_b   1.000
_cell.length_c   1.000
_cell.angle_alpha   90.00
_cell.angle_beta   90.00
_cell.angle_gamma   90.00
#
_symmetry.space_group_name_H-M   'P 1'
#
loop_
_entity.id
_entity.type
_entity.pdbx_description
1 polymer ?
#
loop_
_entity_poly.entity_id
_entity_poly.type
_entity_poly.pdbx_seq_one_letter_code
_entity_poly.pdbx_strand_id
1 'polypeptide(L)'
;DYDYKPDITLMSPFYFGFLKLNSTIIRNTIDFMANHLWDPELGMLQRYLPFTEDVHTHIHAGNGPWLQYTAILARYYYKIGELKLADKILSEIDLYKTEEGFIPEHLSTYKRFEEFMKLEWSSGLDYNKEFYREIMVEDIPFDYILEELNNMKRSYDEILERQKVHPEAKHIVFAAPLMWSHVEYAKALIARLDLQHSMEEMGEESSR
;
A
#
# COMPACT_ATOMS: atom_id res chain seq x y z
N ASP A 1 13.79 -15.14 -18.35
CA ASP A 1 12.78 -14.10 -18.57
C ASP A 1 12.92 -13.02 -17.51
N TYR A 2 12.84 -11.76 -17.93
CA TYR A 2 12.80 -10.61 -17.01
C TYR A 2 11.35 -10.23 -16.78
N ASP A 3 10.96 -10.07 -15.52
CA ASP A 3 9.64 -9.56 -15.15
C ASP A 3 9.66 -8.02 -15.19
N TYR A 4 8.79 -7.44 -16.01
CA TYR A 4 8.63 -5.99 -16.18
C TYR A 4 7.39 -5.45 -15.47
N LYS A 5 6.69 -6.28 -14.69
CA LYS A 5 5.51 -5.84 -13.94
C LYS A 5 5.90 -4.76 -12.93
N PRO A 6 5.12 -3.69 -12.82
CA PRO A 6 5.35 -2.69 -11.79
C PRO A 6 5.09 -3.32 -10.41
N ASP A 7 6.05 -3.15 -9.52
CA ASP A 7 5.98 -3.62 -8.13
C ASP A 7 6.66 -2.59 -7.24
N ILE A 8 6.09 -2.36 -6.06
CA ILE A 8 6.59 -1.38 -5.10
C ILE A 8 8.03 -1.65 -4.64
N THR A 9 8.51 -2.88 -4.74
CA THR A 9 9.89 -3.27 -4.43
C THR A 9 10.91 -2.51 -5.29
N LEU A 10 10.52 -1.94 -6.43
CA LEU A 10 11.37 -1.04 -7.20
C LEU A 10 11.73 0.26 -6.43
N MET A 11 11.04 0.60 -5.33
CA MET A 11 11.44 1.65 -4.38
C MET A 11 12.60 1.25 -3.46
N SER A 12 13.00 -0.03 -3.43
CA SER A 12 14.02 -0.54 -2.49
C SER A 12 15.35 0.24 -2.53
N PRO A 13 15.88 0.65 -3.70
CA PRO A 13 17.11 1.44 -3.74
C PRO A 13 16.99 2.79 -3.00
N PHE A 14 15.81 3.43 -3.04
CA PHE A 14 15.52 4.60 -2.22
C PHE A 14 15.35 4.20 -0.75
N TYR A 15 14.54 3.18 -0.47
CA TYR A 15 14.18 2.79 0.88
C TYR A 15 15.40 2.42 1.74
N PHE A 16 16.36 1.69 1.16
CA PHE A 16 17.59 1.25 1.82
C PHE A 16 18.80 2.17 1.57
N GLY A 17 18.65 3.24 0.78
CA GLY A 17 19.72 4.21 0.55
C GLY A 17 20.87 3.73 -0.35
N PHE A 18 20.62 2.79 -1.26
CA PHE A 18 21.65 2.22 -2.14
C PHE A 18 22.06 3.11 -3.32
N LEU A 19 21.18 4.00 -3.76
CA LEU A 19 21.42 4.87 -4.91
C LEU A 19 21.29 6.35 -4.53
N LYS A 20 21.98 7.22 -5.28
CA LYS A 20 21.86 8.67 -5.12
C LYS A 20 20.44 9.11 -5.48
N LEU A 21 19.76 9.78 -4.55
CA LEU A 21 18.36 10.23 -4.66
C LEU A 21 18.03 10.92 -5.99
N ASN A 22 18.91 11.81 -6.44
CA ASN A 22 18.73 12.60 -7.66
C ASN A 22 19.29 11.95 -8.93
N SER A 23 19.67 10.68 -8.88
CA SER A 23 20.05 9.97 -10.11
C SER A 23 18.85 9.84 -11.05
N THR A 24 19.10 9.97 -12.35
CA THR A 24 18.08 9.77 -13.39
C THR A 24 17.41 8.40 -13.27
N ILE A 25 18.16 7.39 -12.82
CA ILE A 25 17.65 6.03 -12.61
C ILE A 25 16.55 6.04 -11.54
N ILE A 26 16.82 6.56 -10.32
CA ILE A 26 15.79 6.59 -9.26
C ILE A 26 14.58 7.41 -9.70
N ARG A 27 14.80 8.59 -10.31
CA ARG A 27 13.70 9.44 -10.78
C ARG A 27 12.80 8.68 -11.76
N ASN A 28 13.39 8.06 -12.79
CA ASN A 28 12.64 7.28 -13.76
C ASN A 28 11.92 6.08 -13.11
N THR A 29 12.55 5.41 -12.15
CA THR A 29 11.93 4.30 -11.42
C THR A 29 10.73 4.76 -10.60
N ILE A 30 10.86 5.86 -9.86
CA ILE A 30 9.77 6.43 -9.06
C ILE A 30 8.63 6.89 -9.96
N ASP A 31 8.93 7.61 -11.04
CA ASP A 31 7.92 8.09 -11.98
C ASP A 31 7.22 6.91 -12.66
N PHE A 32 7.96 5.86 -13.02
CA PHE A 32 7.37 4.63 -13.56
C PHE A 32 6.38 4.01 -12.56
N MET A 33 6.77 3.81 -11.30
CA MET A 33 5.86 3.25 -10.29
C MET A 33 4.67 4.15 -10.02
N ALA A 34 4.88 5.45 -9.84
CA ALA A 34 3.82 6.41 -9.57
C ALA A 34 2.80 6.47 -10.72
N ASN A 35 3.23 6.31 -11.97
CA ASN A 35 2.31 6.30 -13.10
C ASN A 35 1.54 4.97 -13.26
N HIS A 36 2.12 3.83 -12.85
CA HIS A 36 1.54 2.52 -13.11
C HIS A 36 0.82 1.90 -11.91
N LEU A 37 1.22 2.23 -10.68
CA LEU A 37 0.65 1.66 -9.46
C LEU A 37 -0.38 2.57 -8.80
N TRP A 38 -0.50 3.82 -9.23
CA TRP A 38 -1.45 4.75 -8.65
C TRP A 38 -2.89 4.31 -8.91
N ASP A 39 -3.66 4.18 -7.83
CA ASP A 39 -5.06 3.80 -7.92
C ASP A 39 -5.88 4.96 -8.50
N PRO A 40 -6.59 4.76 -9.62
CA PRO A 40 -7.36 5.83 -10.24
C PRO A 40 -8.64 6.19 -9.47
N GLU A 41 -9.10 5.35 -8.54
CA GLU A 41 -10.36 5.51 -7.82
C GLU A 41 -10.15 5.94 -6.37
N LEU A 42 -9.25 5.26 -5.66
CA LEU A 42 -8.95 5.51 -4.26
C LEU A 42 -7.75 6.46 -4.07
N GLY A 43 -6.99 6.74 -5.13
CA GLY A 43 -5.71 7.43 -5.04
C GLY A 43 -4.62 6.53 -4.46
N MET A 44 -3.40 7.06 -4.29
CA MET A 44 -2.28 6.36 -3.63
C MET A 44 -1.76 5.12 -4.37
N LEU A 45 -0.67 4.50 -3.88
CA LEU A 45 0.02 3.40 -4.56
C LEU A 45 -0.51 2.02 -4.19
N GLN A 46 -0.83 1.20 -5.19
CA GLN A 46 -0.98 -0.25 -5.05
C GLN A 46 0.39 -0.92 -4.87
N ARG A 47 0.41 -2.14 -4.31
CA ARG A 47 1.63 -2.95 -4.17
C ARG A 47 2.16 -3.42 -5.53
N TYR A 48 1.24 -3.93 -6.36
CA TYR A 48 1.39 -4.36 -7.75
C TYR A 48 -0.01 -4.33 -8.40
N LEU A 49 -0.08 -4.45 -9.72
CA LEU A 49 -1.37 -4.51 -10.43
C LEU A 49 -2.08 -5.87 -10.20
N PRO A 50 -3.43 -5.90 -10.16
CA PRO A 50 -4.20 -7.13 -9.98
C PRO A 50 -4.18 -7.97 -11.26
N PHE A 51 -3.19 -8.83 -11.41
CA PHE A 51 -3.15 -9.82 -12.48
C PHE A 51 -4.03 -11.02 -12.08
N THR A 52 -5.34 -10.93 -12.32
CA THR A 52 -6.35 -11.93 -11.90
C THR A 52 -6.14 -13.35 -12.45
N GLU A 53 -5.31 -13.50 -13.48
CA GLU A 53 -4.95 -14.81 -14.06
C GLU A 53 -3.60 -15.34 -13.57
N ASP A 54 -2.85 -14.55 -12.78
CA ASP A 54 -1.56 -14.94 -12.25
C ASP A 54 -1.73 -15.63 -10.89
N VAL A 55 -1.52 -16.95 -10.87
CA VAL A 55 -1.59 -17.76 -9.66
C VAL A 55 -0.53 -17.38 -8.62
N HIS A 56 0.52 -16.68 -9.01
CA HIS A 56 1.56 -16.19 -8.09
C HIS A 56 1.23 -14.81 -7.51
N THR A 57 0.11 -14.20 -7.91
CA THR A 57 -0.30 -12.88 -7.43
C THR A 57 -1.49 -12.98 -6.48
N HIS A 58 -1.27 -12.59 -5.22
CA HIS A 58 -2.32 -12.49 -4.20
C HIS A 58 -3.09 -11.18 -4.35
N ILE A 59 -4.42 -11.23 -4.34
CA ILE A 59 -5.29 -10.07 -4.56
C ILE A 59 -5.91 -9.56 -3.23
N HIS A 60 -5.57 -10.19 -2.09
CA HIS A 60 -5.86 -9.76 -0.71
C HIS A 60 -7.26 -9.15 -0.52
N ALA A 61 -8.34 -9.91 -0.77
CA ALA A 61 -9.70 -9.38 -0.62
C ALA A 61 -10.02 -8.15 -1.50
N GLY A 62 -9.40 -8.11 -2.69
CA GLY A 62 -9.55 -7.04 -3.67
C GLY A 62 -8.39 -6.05 -3.60
N ASN A 63 -7.74 -5.80 -4.74
CA ASN A 63 -6.59 -4.89 -4.81
C ASN A 63 -6.99 -3.43 -4.57
N GLY A 64 -6.15 -2.71 -3.84
CA GLY A 64 -6.17 -1.26 -3.79
C GLY A 64 -4.90 -0.71 -3.13
N PRO A 65 -4.89 0.58 -2.76
CA PRO A 65 -3.69 1.27 -2.33
C PRO A 65 -3.25 0.87 -0.92
N TRP A 66 -1.94 0.93 -0.71
CA TRP A 66 -1.23 0.60 0.53
C TRP A 66 -0.58 1.86 1.10
N LEU A 67 -0.89 2.17 2.35
CA LEU A 67 -0.63 3.50 2.91
C LEU A 67 0.85 3.66 3.31
N GLN A 68 1.51 2.60 3.78
CA GLN A 68 2.95 2.62 4.07
C GLN A 68 3.77 2.90 2.81
N TYR A 69 3.41 2.30 1.68
CA TYR A 69 4.13 2.48 0.42
C TYR A 69 3.94 3.88 -0.15
N THR A 70 2.73 4.40 0.01
CA THR A 70 2.41 5.77 -0.38
C THR A 70 3.11 6.80 0.51
N ALA A 71 3.26 6.53 1.81
CA ALA A 71 4.07 7.35 2.70
C ALA A 71 5.56 7.32 2.33
N ILE A 72 6.09 6.18 1.90
CA ILE A 72 7.47 6.08 1.37
C ILE A 72 7.62 6.95 0.12
N LEU A 73 6.61 7.02 -0.76
CA LEU A 73 6.63 7.89 -1.94
C LEU A 73 6.63 9.38 -1.54
N ALA A 74 5.79 9.78 -0.58
CA ALA A 74 5.82 11.14 -0.04
C ALA A 74 7.21 11.49 0.54
N ARG A 75 7.80 10.56 1.31
CA ARG A 75 9.15 10.71 1.87
C ARG A 75 10.20 10.94 0.79
N TYR A 76 10.12 10.21 -0.33
CA TYR A 76 11.02 10.43 -1.47
C TYR A 76 10.89 11.86 -2.00
N TYR A 77 9.66 12.33 -2.24
CA TYR A 77 9.44 13.67 -2.77
C TYR A 77 9.92 14.78 -1.83
N TYR A 78 9.72 14.65 -0.50
CA TYR A 78 10.33 15.58 0.45
C TYR A 78 11.86 15.58 0.34
N LYS A 79 12.49 14.41 0.24
CA LYS A 79 13.96 14.31 0.18
C LYS A 79 14.57 14.85 -1.12
N ILE A 80 13.78 15.02 -2.18
CA ILE A 80 14.23 15.68 -3.42
C ILE A 80 13.73 17.13 -3.57
N GLY A 81 13.05 17.68 -2.56
CA GLY A 81 12.58 19.07 -2.53
C GLY A 81 11.21 19.32 -3.14
N GLU A 82 10.46 18.28 -3.52
CA GLU A 82 9.13 18.37 -4.16
C GLU A 82 8.01 18.50 -3.12
N LEU A 83 8.04 19.59 -2.35
CA LEU A 83 7.14 19.82 -1.20
C LEU A 83 5.65 19.67 -1.54
N LYS A 84 5.20 20.33 -2.61
CA LYS A 84 3.78 20.34 -3.00
C LYS A 84 3.25 18.95 -3.34
N LEU A 85 4.08 18.14 -4.02
CA LEU A 85 3.70 16.79 -4.42
C LEU A 85 3.64 15.87 -3.20
N ALA A 86 4.64 15.97 -2.32
CA ALA A 86 4.68 15.20 -1.08
C ALA A 86 3.51 15.53 -0.15
N ASP A 87 3.18 16.81 0.04
CA ASP A 87 2.06 17.26 0.86
C ASP A 87 0.71 16.78 0.30
N LYS A 88 0.55 16.77 -1.03
CA LYS A 88 -0.64 16.20 -1.67
C LYS A 88 -0.78 14.72 -1.30
N ILE A 89 0.30 13.94 -1.39
CA ILE A 89 0.27 12.52 -1.07
C ILE A 89 -0.09 12.28 0.40
N LEU A 90 0.51 13.02 1.34
CA LEU A 90 0.13 12.88 2.77
C LEU A 90 -1.33 13.27 3.02
N SER A 91 -1.83 14.28 2.31
CA SER A 91 -3.24 14.68 2.40
C SER A 91 -4.18 13.58 1.91
N GLU A 92 -3.78 12.79 0.90
CA GLU A 92 -4.56 11.62 0.48
C GLU A 92 -4.57 10.52 1.54
N ILE A 93 -3.45 10.25 2.21
CA ILE A 93 -3.39 9.31 3.33
C ILE A 93 -4.32 9.76 4.47
N ASP A 94 -4.37 11.07 4.74
CA ASP A 94 -5.19 11.64 5.81
C ASP A 94 -6.69 11.41 5.60
N LEU A 95 -7.18 11.29 4.37
CA LEU A 95 -8.59 11.02 4.06
C LEU A 95 -9.07 9.65 4.54
N TYR A 96 -8.16 8.71 4.77
CA TYR A 96 -8.47 7.32 5.10
C TYR A 96 -8.06 6.91 6.52
N LYS A 97 -7.70 7.89 7.36
CA LYS A 97 -7.54 7.65 8.79
C LYS A 97 -8.88 7.38 9.44
N THR A 98 -8.90 6.51 10.44
CA THR A 98 -10.07 6.37 11.31
C THR A 98 -10.30 7.64 12.15
N GLU A 99 -11.44 7.75 12.82
CA GLU A 99 -11.74 8.89 13.70
C GLU A 99 -10.70 9.02 14.84
N GLU A 100 -10.14 7.89 15.30
CA GLU A 100 -9.06 7.84 16.29
C GLU A 100 -7.68 8.17 15.71
N GLY A 101 -7.59 8.38 14.40
CA GLY A 101 -6.36 8.68 13.68
C GLY A 101 -5.57 7.46 13.22
N PHE A 102 -6.16 6.26 13.24
CA PHE A 102 -5.46 5.06 12.80
C PHE A 102 -5.31 5.00 11.29
N ILE A 103 -4.08 4.74 10.84
CA ILE A 103 -3.72 4.50 9.45
C ILE A 103 -3.81 2.98 9.15
N PRO A 104 -4.64 2.56 8.18
CA PRO A 104 -4.74 1.15 7.78
C PRO A 104 -3.52 0.64 7.00
N GLU A 105 -3.51 -0.67 6.76
CA GLU A 105 -2.59 -1.31 5.83
C GLU A 105 -2.89 -0.92 4.40
N HIS A 106 -4.09 -1.29 3.94
CA HIS A 106 -4.52 -1.06 2.58
C HIS A 106 -6.03 -0.84 2.51
N LEU A 107 -6.48 -0.39 1.35
CA LEU A 107 -7.88 -0.12 1.03
C LEU A 107 -8.31 -0.96 -0.16
N SER A 108 -9.61 -1.19 -0.28
CA SER A 108 -10.22 -1.71 -1.50
C SER A 108 -11.60 -1.10 -1.71
N THR A 109 -12.20 -1.37 -2.85
CA THR A 109 -13.60 -1.00 -3.10
C THR A 109 -14.48 -2.22 -2.96
N TYR A 110 -15.74 -2.03 -2.57
CA TYR A 110 -16.69 -3.14 -2.47
C TYR A 110 -16.85 -3.88 -3.80
N LYS A 111 -16.80 -3.16 -4.93
CA LYS A 111 -16.83 -3.78 -6.26
C LYS A 111 -15.66 -4.74 -6.46
N ARG A 112 -14.42 -4.33 -6.12
CA ARG A 112 -13.23 -5.18 -6.26
C ARG A 112 -13.25 -6.36 -5.30
N PHE A 113 -13.78 -6.16 -4.10
CA PHE A 113 -13.99 -7.24 -3.14
C PHE A 113 -15.05 -8.25 -3.64
N GLU A 114 -16.17 -7.81 -4.22
CA GLU A 114 -17.17 -8.69 -4.82
C GLU A 114 -16.58 -9.50 -5.99
N GLU A 115 -15.75 -8.87 -6.82
CA GLU A 115 -15.00 -9.55 -7.89
C GLU A 115 -14.04 -10.60 -7.32
N PHE A 116 -13.28 -10.26 -6.27
CA PHE A 116 -12.42 -11.19 -5.54
C PHE A 116 -13.23 -12.38 -4.98
N MET A 117 -14.35 -12.12 -4.31
CA MET A 117 -15.19 -13.17 -3.72
C MET A 117 -15.68 -14.16 -4.77
N LYS A 118 -16.01 -13.65 -5.97
CA LYS A 118 -16.48 -14.45 -7.09
C LYS A 118 -15.36 -15.25 -7.76
N LEU A 119 -14.23 -14.61 -8.04
CA LEU A 119 -13.17 -15.18 -8.88
C LEU A 119 -12.14 -15.99 -8.09
N GLU A 120 -11.84 -15.59 -6.87
CA GLU A 120 -10.73 -16.11 -6.06
C GLU A 120 -11.24 -16.98 -4.90
N TRP A 121 -12.09 -16.42 -4.05
CA TRP A 121 -12.57 -17.12 -2.86
C TRP A 121 -13.52 -18.29 -3.21
N SER A 122 -14.58 -18.01 -3.98
CA SER A 122 -15.61 -19.02 -4.31
C SER A 122 -15.08 -20.16 -5.19
N SER A 123 -14.00 -19.92 -5.94
CA SER A 123 -13.34 -20.95 -6.76
C SER A 123 -12.33 -21.79 -5.96
N GLY A 124 -11.99 -21.37 -4.73
CA GLY A 124 -10.91 -21.94 -3.92
C GLY A 124 -9.51 -21.53 -4.38
N LEU A 125 -9.39 -20.63 -5.37
CA LEU A 125 -8.10 -20.15 -5.86
C LEU A 125 -7.35 -19.36 -4.78
N ASP A 126 -8.04 -18.55 -3.99
CA ASP A 126 -7.45 -17.81 -2.88
C ASP A 126 -6.81 -18.74 -1.84
N TYR A 127 -7.51 -19.81 -1.44
CA TYR A 127 -6.96 -20.88 -0.60
C TYR A 127 -5.72 -21.53 -1.22
N ASN A 128 -5.78 -21.88 -2.51
CA ASN A 128 -4.65 -22.52 -3.19
C ASN A 128 -3.41 -21.61 -3.25
N LYS A 129 -3.61 -20.29 -3.33
CA LYS A 129 -2.56 -19.28 -3.31
C LYS A 129 -1.97 -19.08 -1.91
N GLU A 130 -2.83 -18.94 -0.89
CA GLU A 130 -2.41 -18.67 0.48
C GLU A 130 -1.67 -19.86 1.10
N PHE A 131 -2.15 -21.08 0.83
CA PHE A 131 -1.60 -22.32 1.36
C PHE A 131 -0.78 -23.10 0.32
N TYR A 132 -0.20 -22.38 -0.64
CA TYR A 132 0.66 -22.99 -1.66
C TYR A 132 1.90 -23.59 -1.01
N ARG A 133 2.14 -24.88 -1.25
CA ARG A 133 3.13 -25.68 -0.51
C ARG A 133 4.55 -25.10 -0.55
N GLU A 134 4.95 -24.47 -1.65
CA GLU A 134 6.32 -23.95 -1.81
C GLU A 134 6.59 -22.66 -1.03
N ILE A 135 5.55 -21.96 -0.55
CA ILE A 135 5.69 -20.75 0.28
C ILE A 135 5.38 -20.99 1.75
N MET A 136 4.78 -22.14 2.09
CA MET A 136 4.46 -22.48 3.47
C MET A 136 5.70 -22.87 4.27
N VAL A 137 5.64 -22.63 5.58
CA VAL A 137 6.63 -23.13 6.53
C VAL A 137 6.60 -24.66 6.51
N GLU A 138 7.79 -25.28 6.46
CA GLU A 138 7.93 -26.72 6.51
C GLU A 138 7.31 -27.31 7.78
N ASP A 139 6.69 -28.48 7.67
CA ASP A 139 6.06 -29.22 8.77
C ASP A 139 5.01 -28.45 9.59
N ILE A 140 4.38 -27.43 9.00
CA ILE A 140 3.26 -26.73 9.64
C ILE A 140 2.09 -27.69 9.91
N PRO A 141 1.59 -27.79 11.16
CA PRO A 141 0.42 -28.60 11.48
C PRO A 141 -0.82 -28.17 10.67
N PHE A 142 -1.56 -29.16 10.16
CA PHE A 142 -2.78 -28.91 9.40
C PHE A 142 -3.85 -28.13 10.20
N ASP A 143 -3.88 -28.28 11.52
CA ASP A 143 -4.81 -27.53 12.38
C ASP A 143 -4.59 -26.01 12.29
N TYR A 144 -3.35 -25.55 12.09
CA TYR A 144 -3.07 -24.11 11.89
C TYR A 144 -3.51 -23.62 10.52
N ILE A 145 -3.41 -24.46 9.48
CA ILE A 145 -3.97 -24.15 8.15
C ILE A 145 -5.49 -24.00 8.25
N LEU A 146 -6.15 -24.93 8.95
CA LEU A 146 -7.60 -24.89 9.14
C LEU A 146 -8.03 -23.69 9.98
N GLU A 147 -7.28 -23.35 11.03
CA GLU A 147 -7.53 -22.15 11.84
C GLU A 147 -7.45 -20.89 10.99
N GLU A 148 -6.39 -20.73 10.19
CA GLU A 148 -6.22 -19.55 9.35
C GLU A 148 -7.30 -19.44 8.28
N LEU A 149 -7.67 -20.54 7.63
CA LEU A 149 -8.77 -20.55 6.66
C LEU A 149 -10.11 -20.12 7.29
N ASN A 150 -10.36 -20.50 8.55
CA ASN A 150 -11.54 -20.05 9.29
C ASN A 150 -11.48 -18.56 9.64
N ASN A 151 -10.29 -18.03 9.95
CA ASN A 151 -10.08 -16.61 10.20
C ASN A 151 -10.32 -15.79 8.93
N MET A 152 -9.75 -16.21 7.79
CA MET A 152 -9.99 -15.60 6.48
C MET A 152 -11.49 -15.56 6.16
N LYS A 153 -12.19 -16.69 6.27
CA LYS A 153 -13.64 -16.76 6.03
C LYS A 153 -14.40 -15.77 6.92
N ARG A 154 -14.11 -15.73 8.21
CA ARG A 154 -14.77 -14.84 9.17
C ARG A 154 -14.56 -13.38 8.78
N SER A 155 -13.33 -13.01 8.42
CA SER A 155 -13.02 -11.65 7.97
C SER A 155 -13.82 -11.27 6.71
N TYR A 156 -13.99 -12.17 5.76
CA TYR A 156 -14.75 -11.88 4.54
C TYR A 156 -16.26 -11.77 4.80
N ASP A 157 -16.80 -12.62 5.67
CA ASP A 157 -18.19 -12.55 6.10
C ASP A 157 -18.45 -11.21 6.84
N GLU A 158 -17.53 -10.74 7.68
CA GLU A 158 -17.64 -9.45 8.38
C GLU A 158 -17.67 -8.26 7.41
N ILE A 159 -16.88 -8.30 6.32
CA ILE A 159 -16.92 -7.26 5.28
C ILE A 159 -18.28 -7.24 4.58
N LEU A 160 -18.80 -8.42 4.22
CA LEU A 160 -20.13 -8.53 3.59
C LEU A 160 -21.24 -8.02 4.51
N GLU A 161 -21.20 -8.33 5.80
CA GLU A 161 -22.17 -7.81 6.76
C GLU A 161 -22.03 -6.29 6.94
N ARG A 162 -20.80 -5.76 7.01
CA ARG A 162 -20.58 -4.31 7.07
C ARG A 162 -21.16 -3.60 5.84
N GLN A 163 -20.99 -4.16 4.64
CA GLN A 163 -21.56 -3.59 3.41
C GLN A 163 -23.09 -3.53 3.46
N LYS A 164 -23.74 -4.55 4.02
CA LYS A 164 -25.21 -4.57 4.17
C LYS A 164 -25.72 -3.51 5.13
N VAL A 165 -25.00 -3.30 6.24
CA VAL A 165 -25.35 -2.31 7.27
C VAL A 165 -25.05 -0.88 6.80
N HIS A 166 -23.97 -0.70 6.04
CA HIS A 166 -23.47 0.59 5.55
C HIS A 166 -23.31 0.60 4.02
N PRO A 167 -24.41 0.54 3.25
CA PRO A 167 -24.35 0.49 1.79
C PRO A 167 -23.77 1.77 1.15
N GLU A 168 -23.72 2.87 1.90
CA GLU A 168 -23.10 4.14 1.50
C GLU A 168 -21.57 4.16 1.63
N ALA A 169 -20.98 3.21 2.35
CA ALA A 169 -19.54 3.13 2.51
C ALA A 169 -18.86 2.91 1.15
N LYS A 170 -17.90 3.77 0.81
CA LYS A 170 -17.26 3.78 -0.51
C LYS A 170 -16.07 2.83 -0.62
N HIS A 171 -15.47 2.47 0.50
CA HIS A 171 -14.24 1.69 0.55
C HIS A 171 -14.25 0.73 1.74
N ILE A 172 -13.39 -0.27 1.64
CA ILE A 172 -13.08 -1.23 2.70
C ILE A 172 -11.71 -0.87 3.26
N VAL A 173 -11.59 -0.99 4.57
CA VAL A 173 -10.36 -0.71 5.32
C VAL A 173 -9.84 -2.02 5.88
N PHE A 174 -8.59 -2.37 5.58
CA PHE A 174 -7.93 -3.57 6.07
C PHE A 174 -6.86 -3.24 7.10
N ALA A 175 -6.82 -4.05 8.18
CA ALA A 175 -5.85 -3.94 9.28
C ALA A 175 -5.59 -2.50 9.76
N ALA A 176 -6.54 -1.94 10.52
CA ALA A 176 -6.42 -0.61 11.13
C ALA A 176 -6.42 -0.72 12.67
N PRO A 177 -5.34 -0.32 13.38
CA PRO A 177 -4.11 0.27 12.85
C PRO A 177 -3.12 -0.74 12.27
N LEU A 178 -2.41 -0.37 11.20
CA LEU A 178 -1.15 -1.04 10.84
C LEU A 178 0.02 -0.21 11.36
N MET A 179 0.83 -0.81 12.25
CA MET A 179 2.01 -0.15 12.83
C MET A 179 2.98 0.36 11.76
N TRP A 180 3.20 -0.41 10.68
CA TRP A 180 4.11 -0.03 9.61
C TRP A 180 3.64 1.23 8.87
N SER A 181 2.35 1.34 8.54
CA SER A 181 1.78 2.54 7.94
C SER A 181 1.99 3.78 8.80
N HIS A 182 1.82 3.66 10.11
CA HIS A 182 2.09 4.76 11.05
C HIS A 182 3.56 5.16 11.07
N VAL A 183 4.47 4.19 11.09
CA VAL A 183 5.91 4.45 11.10
C VAL A 183 6.35 5.16 9.83
N GLU A 184 5.91 4.70 8.66
CA GLU A 184 6.31 5.34 7.39
C GLU A 184 5.67 6.72 7.22
N TYR A 185 4.43 6.91 7.67
CA TYR A 185 3.79 8.23 7.72
C TYR A 185 4.57 9.20 8.64
N ALA A 186 4.95 8.76 9.83
CA ALA A 186 5.76 9.57 10.75
C ALA A 186 7.14 9.93 10.14
N LYS A 187 7.80 8.98 9.47
CA LYS A 187 9.06 9.26 8.75
C LYS A 187 8.87 10.29 7.63
N ALA A 188 7.73 10.27 6.93
CA ALA A 188 7.42 11.28 5.92
C ALA A 188 7.21 12.66 6.55
N LEU A 189 6.51 12.75 7.69
CA LEU A 189 6.37 14.00 8.44
C LEU A 189 7.71 14.57 8.92
N ILE A 190 8.61 13.72 9.41
CA ILE A 190 9.98 14.15 9.77
C ILE A 190 10.71 14.70 8.54
N ALA A 191 10.63 14.00 7.39
CA ALA A 191 11.24 14.48 6.15
C ALA A 191 10.66 15.83 5.69
N ARG A 192 9.35 16.07 5.92
CA ARG A 192 8.73 17.38 5.67
C ARG A 192 9.36 18.48 6.53
N LEU A 193 9.54 18.22 7.83
CA LEU A 193 10.14 19.18 8.76
C LEU A 193 11.60 19.47 8.40
N ASP A 194 12.38 18.45 8.06
CA ASP A 194 13.78 18.60 7.62
C ASP A 194 13.86 19.56 6.41
N LEU A 195 12.97 19.38 5.42
CA LEU A 195 12.95 20.19 4.22
C LEU A 195 12.54 21.64 4.52
N GLN A 196 11.50 21.84 5.32
CA GLN A 196 11.03 23.16 5.72
C GLN A 196 12.13 23.95 6.43
N HIS A 197 12.82 23.31 7.38
CA HIS A 197 13.94 23.92 8.08
C HIS A 197 15.08 24.32 7.14
N SER A 198 15.44 23.42 6.21
CA SER A 198 16.48 23.70 5.19
C SER A 198 16.09 24.89 4.29
N MET A 199 14.81 25.03 3.95
CA MET A 199 14.32 26.16 3.14
C MET A 199 14.36 27.49 3.89
N GLU A 200 14.08 27.48 5.19
CA GLU A 200 14.17 28.66 6.07
C GLU A 200 15.62 29.16 6.16
N GLU A 201 16.58 28.27 6.41
CA GLU A 201 18.00 28.62 6.49
C GLU A 201 18.52 29.28 5.20
N MET A 202 18.18 28.72 4.02
CA MET A 202 18.56 29.30 2.72
C MET A 202 17.90 30.67 2.46
N GLY A 203 16.68 30.88 2.96
CA GLY A 203 15.96 32.15 2.84
C GLY A 203 16.57 33.26 3.71
N GLU A 204 17.08 32.91 4.88
CA GLU A 204 17.82 33.84 5.75
C GLU A 204 19.19 34.21 5.18
N GLU A 205 19.92 33.27 4.57
CA GLU A 205 21.20 33.56 3.89
C GLU A 205 21.05 34.45 2.66
N SER A 206 19.97 34.28 1.89
CA SER A 206 19.71 35.11 0.70
C SER A 206 19.26 36.54 1.05
N SER A 207 18.93 36.80 2.31
CA SER A 207 18.46 38.09 2.83
C SER A 207 19.55 38.87 3.60
N ARG A 208 20.75 38.30 3.74
CA ARG A 208 21.94 38.93 4.35
C ARG A 208 22.92 39.40 3.28
#